data_AF-G8B1U0-F1
#
_entry.id   AF-G8B1U0-F1
#
_cell.length_a   1.000
_cell.length_b   1.000
_cell.length_c   1.000
_cell.angle_alpha   90.00
_cell.angle_beta   90.00
_cell.angle_gamma   90.00
#
_symmetry.space_group_name_H-M   'P 1'
#
loop_
_entity.id
_entity.type
_entity.pdbx_description
1 polymer ?
#
loop_
_entity_poly.entity_id
_entity_poly.type
_entity_poly.pdbx_seq_one_letter_code
_entity_poly.pdbx_strand_id
1 'polypeptide(L)'
;MRSVLLIFCLSSVAVRVSAHVSPVADSFKACLAESGMTRDDFIKALQSSDDSKAQCIAACTMEKEKFMSDDKINVDAIIAKMEDVSQEIGKVQITDLVMNCAAEAKDKSGKCGVAHSVVRCIHEELRKEGWI
;
A
#
# COMPACT_ATOMS: atom_id res chain seq x y z
N MET A 1 0.03 -61.63 -21.72
CA MET A 1 0.67 -61.15 -20.47
C MET A 1 1.17 -59.73 -20.69
N ARG A 2 0.86 -58.85 -19.73
CA ARG A 2 1.41 -57.51 -19.50
C ARG A 2 0.87 -56.35 -20.37
N SER A 3 -0.26 -55.86 -19.90
CA SER A 3 -0.68 -54.47 -19.76
C SER A 3 0.40 -53.41 -20.00
N VAL A 4 0.12 -52.48 -20.91
CA VAL A 4 0.59 -51.10 -20.80
C VAL A 4 -0.63 -50.21 -21.02
N LEU A 5 -1.26 -49.84 -19.90
CA LEU A 5 -2.33 -48.86 -19.84
C LEU A 5 -1.78 -47.52 -20.34
N LEU A 6 -2.29 -47.06 -21.48
CA LEU A 6 -2.13 -45.69 -21.97
C LEU A 6 -2.90 -44.75 -21.04
N ILE A 7 -2.27 -44.37 -19.93
CA ILE A 7 -2.74 -43.25 -19.10
C ILE A 7 -2.22 -41.98 -19.79
N PHE A 8 -3.01 -41.44 -20.71
CA PHE A 8 -2.92 -40.06 -21.13
C PHE A 8 -3.27 -39.19 -19.92
N CYS A 9 -2.26 -38.86 -19.10
CA CYS A 9 -2.38 -37.81 -18.11
C CYS A 9 -2.65 -36.50 -18.85
N LEU A 10 -3.91 -36.09 -18.86
CA LEU A 10 -4.37 -34.73 -19.05
C LEU A 10 -3.63 -33.83 -18.06
N SER A 11 -2.42 -33.39 -18.42
CA SER A 11 -1.83 -32.21 -17.80
C SER A 11 -2.55 -31.00 -18.39
N SER A 12 -3.77 -30.75 -17.91
CA SER A 12 -4.30 -29.40 -17.87
C SER A 12 -3.33 -28.62 -17.00
N VAL A 13 -2.31 -28.05 -17.65
CA VAL A 13 -1.54 -26.94 -17.10
C VAL A 13 -2.57 -25.82 -16.95
N ALA A 14 -3.29 -25.84 -15.83
CA ALA A 14 -4.01 -24.70 -15.35
C ALA A 14 -2.94 -23.66 -15.06
N VAL A 15 -2.63 -22.85 -16.07
CA VAL A 15 -1.90 -21.60 -15.91
C VAL A 15 -2.77 -20.77 -14.99
N ARG A 16 -2.54 -20.90 -13.68
CA ARG A 16 -3.10 -20.01 -12.69
C ARG A 16 -2.41 -18.68 -12.95
N VAL A 17 -3.02 -17.85 -13.78
CA VAL A 17 -2.76 -16.41 -13.78
C VAL A 17 -3.23 -15.94 -12.41
N SER A 18 -2.36 -16.04 -11.42
CA SER A 18 -2.55 -15.34 -10.16
C SER A 18 -2.44 -13.87 -10.52
N ALA A 19 -3.58 -13.22 -10.74
CA ALA A 19 -3.65 -11.78 -10.78
C ALA A 19 -3.05 -11.29 -9.45
N HIS A 20 -1.83 -10.77 -9.48
CA HIS A 20 -1.21 -10.08 -8.36
C HIS A 20 -1.98 -8.76 -8.16
N VAL A 21 -3.19 -8.85 -7.62
CA VAL A 21 -3.91 -7.69 -7.12
C VAL A 21 -3.14 -7.23 -5.89
N SER A 22 -2.62 -6.00 -5.91
CA SER A 22 -1.82 -5.47 -4.80
C SER A 22 -2.67 -5.47 -3.52
N PRO A 23 -2.22 -6.11 -2.42
CA PRO A 23 -2.98 -6.21 -1.18
C PRO A 23 -3.42 -4.83 -0.64
N VAL A 24 -2.59 -3.81 -0.86
CA VAL A 24 -2.87 -2.41 -0.49
C VAL A 24 -4.14 -1.86 -1.15
N ALA A 25 -4.42 -2.23 -2.41
CA ALA A 25 -5.60 -1.74 -3.12
C ALA A 25 -6.90 -2.30 -2.54
N ASP A 26 -6.87 -3.53 -2.03
CA ASP A 26 -8.04 -4.15 -1.40
C ASP A 26 -8.24 -3.63 0.03
N SER A 27 -7.16 -3.40 0.78
CA SER A 27 -7.23 -2.69 2.07
C SER A 27 -7.80 -1.29 1.92
N PHE A 28 -7.39 -0.54 0.89
CA PHE A 28 -7.94 0.78 0.59
C PHE A 28 -9.45 0.73 0.30
N LYS A 29 -9.90 -0.21 -0.55
CA LYS A 29 -11.34 -0.40 -0.82
C LYS A 29 -12.11 -0.77 0.44
N ALA A 30 -11.56 -1.63 1.29
CA ALA A 30 -12.18 -2.00 2.55
C ALA A 30 -12.34 -0.79 3.48
N CYS A 31 -11.32 0.07 3.58
CA CYS A 31 -11.38 1.29 4.39
C CYS A 31 -12.40 2.31 3.86
N LEU A 32 -12.53 2.44 2.55
CA LEU A 32 -13.61 3.24 1.96
C LEU A 32 -14.99 2.69 2.38
N ALA A 33 -15.19 1.37 2.27
CA ALA A 33 -16.45 0.74 2.67
C ALA A 33 -16.75 0.91 4.18
N GLU A 34 -15.76 0.70 5.05
CA GLU A 34 -15.89 0.83 6.52
C GLU A 34 -16.19 2.27 6.96
N SER A 35 -15.68 3.26 6.23
CA SER A 35 -15.95 4.68 6.47
C SER A 35 -17.27 5.17 5.86
N GLY A 36 -17.97 4.32 5.10
CA GLY A 36 -19.16 4.70 4.34
C GLY A 36 -18.87 5.65 3.19
N MET A 37 -17.63 5.70 2.69
CA MET A 37 -17.23 6.54 1.56
C MET A 37 -17.19 5.75 0.26
N THR A 38 -17.61 6.40 -0.83
CA THR A 38 -17.30 5.91 -2.18
C THR A 38 -15.93 6.42 -2.63
N ARG A 39 -15.41 5.86 -3.73
CA ARG A 39 -14.19 6.37 -4.38
C ARG A 39 -14.34 7.83 -4.80
N ASP A 40 -15.53 8.21 -5.28
CA ASP A 40 -15.80 9.57 -5.73
C ASP A 40 -15.83 10.55 -4.54
N ASP A 41 -16.37 10.12 -3.39
CA ASP A 41 -16.33 10.92 -2.16
C ASP A 41 -14.89 11.14 -1.69
N PHE A 42 -14.05 10.11 -1.82
CA PHE A 42 -12.62 10.23 -1.50
C PHE A 42 -11.90 11.19 -2.44
N ILE A 43 -12.15 11.11 -3.75
CA ILE A 43 -11.57 12.06 -4.72
C ILE A 43 -12.00 13.49 -4.42
N LYS A 44 -13.28 13.71 -4.09
CA LYS A 44 -13.78 15.03 -3.69
C LYS A 44 -13.15 15.51 -2.39
N ALA A 45 -12.96 14.63 -1.41
CA ALA A 45 -12.31 14.95 -0.14
C ALA A 45 -10.86 15.41 -0.36
N LEU A 46 -10.10 14.74 -1.22
CA LEU A 46 -8.74 15.13 -1.60
C LEU A 46 -8.66 16.50 -2.30
N GLN A 47 -9.72 16.89 -3.01
CA GLN A 47 -9.82 18.19 -3.68
C GLN A 47 -10.32 19.30 -2.75
N SER A 48 -10.84 18.93 -1.59
CA SER A 48 -11.34 19.88 -0.59
C SER A 48 -10.26 20.19 0.44
N SER A 49 -10.37 21.36 1.08
CA SER A 49 -9.50 21.72 2.21
C SER A 49 -9.82 20.96 3.50
N ASP A 50 -10.91 20.16 3.54
CA ASP A 50 -11.33 19.35 4.68
C ASP A 50 -11.02 17.87 4.43
N ASP A 51 -9.72 17.58 4.52
CA ASP A 51 -9.11 16.28 4.20
C ASP A 51 -9.26 15.26 5.36
N SER A 52 -9.83 15.65 6.51
CA SER A 52 -9.84 14.85 7.74
C SER A 52 -10.30 13.38 7.56
N LYS A 53 -11.33 13.13 6.74
CA LYS A 53 -11.77 11.77 6.40
C LYS A 53 -10.78 11.03 5.50
N ALA A 54 -10.29 11.66 4.44
CA ALA A 54 -9.34 11.04 3.51
C ALA A 54 -8.01 10.71 4.20
N GLN A 55 -7.55 11.56 5.13
CA GLN A 55 -6.43 11.26 6.04
C GLN A 55 -6.66 9.99 6.86
N CYS A 56 -7.87 9.81 7.39
CA CYS A 56 -8.21 8.61 8.15
C CYS A 56 -8.36 7.35 7.28
N ILE A 57 -8.68 7.48 5.99
CA ILE A 57 -8.59 6.35 5.05
C ILE A 57 -7.15 5.89 4.89
N ALA A 58 -6.19 6.82 4.82
CA ALA A 58 -4.77 6.48 4.78
C ALA A 58 -4.36 5.72 6.05
N ALA A 59 -4.75 6.20 7.23
CA ALA A 59 -4.47 5.49 8.50
C ALA A 59 -5.08 4.08 8.54
N CYS A 60 -6.36 3.96 8.19
CA CYS A 60 -7.03 2.65 8.13
C CYS A 60 -6.28 1.68 7.18
N THR A 61 -5.86 2.18 6.01
CA THR A 61 -5.16 1.36 5.02
C THR A 61 -3.81 0.91 5.57
N MET A 62 -3.06 1.81 6.19
CA MET A 62 -1.76 1.51 6.80
C MET A 62 -1.88 0.55 8.00
N GLU A 63 -2.94 0.63 8.80
CA GLU A 63 -3.20 -0.31 9.90
C GLU A 63 -3.48 -1.72 9.36
N LYS A 64 -4.31 -1.86 8.31
CA LYS A 64 -4.61 -3.16 7.69
C LYS A 64 -3.39 -3.81 7.06
N GLU A 65 -2.52 -3.01 6.44
CA GLU A 65 -1.25 -3.47 5.87
C GLU A 65 -0.14 -3.63 6.92
N LYS A 66 -0.41 -3.32 8.20
CA LYS A 66 0.55 -3.35 9.31
C LYS A 66 1.76 -2.41 9.13
N PHE A 67 1.59 -1.39 8.29
CA PHE A 67 2.52 -0.27 8.13
C PHE A 67 2.45 0.72 9.28
N MET A 68 1.39 0.64 10.09
CA MET A 68 1.30 1.36 11.34
C MET A 68 0.46 0.60 12.38
N SER A 69 0.60 0.98 13.63
CA SER A 69 -0.29 0.62 14.74
C SER A 69 -0.53 1.87 15.57
N ASP A 70 -1.79 2.28 15.71
CA ASP A 70 -2.16 3.57 16.30
C ASP A 70 -1.46 4.73 15.58
N ASP A 71 -0.61 5.50 16.28
CA ASP A 71 0.17 6.62 15.75
C ASP A 71 1.63 6.24 15.43
N LYS A 72 1.98 4.96 15.50
CA LYS A 72 3.36 4.48 15.31
C LYS A 72 3.53 3.83 13.94
N ILE A 73 4.47 4.37 13.18
CA ILE A 73 4.86 3.86 11.86
C ILE A 73 5.77 2.65 11.98
N ASN A 74 5.46 1.60 11.23
CA ASN A 74 6.31 0.44 11.02
C ASN A 74 7.14 0.64 9.75
N VAL A 75 8.28 1.31 9.92
CA VAL A 75 9.20 1.68 8.84
C VAL A 75 9.65 0.45 8.04
N ASP A 76 10.01 -0.64 8.73
CA ASP A 76 10.51 -1.86 8.09
C ASP A 76 9.47 -2.49 7.15
N ALA A 77 8.20 -2.50 7.56
CA ALA A 77 7.13 -3.04 6.73
C ALA A 77 6.88 -2.20 5.47
N ILE A 78 6.98 -0.86 5.58
CA ILE A 78 6.84 0.04 4.43
C ILE A 78 8.01 -0.15 3.46
N ILE A 79 9.25 -0.18 3.98
CA ILE A 79 10.46 -0.42 3.15
C ILE A 79 10.33 -1.75 2.41
N ALA A 80 10.00 -2.83 3.12
CA ALA A 80 9.82 -4.15 2.52
C ALA A 80 8.76 -4.14 1.41
N LYS A 81 7.65 -3.40 1.60
CA LYS A 81 6.63 -3.27 0.56
C LYS A 81 7.11 -2.45 -0.63
N MET A 82 7.81 -1.35 -0.40
CA MET A 82 8.34 -0.50 -1.47
C MET A 82 9.41 -1.22 -2.29
N GLU A 83 10.27 -2.03 -1.66
CA GLU A 83 11.23 -2.89 -2.34
C GLU A 83 10.54 -3.97 -3.20
N ASP A 84 9.41 -4.52 -2.75
CA ASP A 84 8.62 -5.50 -3.50
C ASP A 84 7.97 -4.91 -4.77
N VAL A 85 7.53 -3.65 -4.70
CA VAL A 85 6.84 -2.98 -5.83
C VAL A 85 7.77 -2.17 -6.73
N SER A 86 8.95 -1.79 -6.24
CA SER A 86 9.89 -0.96 -6.98
C SER A 86 11.10 -1.75 -7.44
N GLN A 87 11.12 -2.10 -8.72
CA GLN A 87 12.28 -2.73 -9.34
C GLN A 87 13.37 -1.72 -9.72
N GLU A 88 13.03 -0.43 -9.78
CA GLU A 88 13.93 0.63 -10.29
C GLU A 88 14.50 1.54 -9.19
N ILE A 89 13.88 1.60 -8.00
CA ILE A 89 14.40 2.40 -6.89
C ILE A 89 15.37 1.54 -6.08
N GLY A 90 16.59 2.05 -5.87
CA GLY A 90 17.60 1.36 -5.08
C GLY A 90 17.19 1.22 -3.61
N LYS A 91 17.48 0.06 -2.98
CA LYS A 91 17.18 -0.22 -1.57
C LYS A 91 17.57 0.88 -0.59
N VAL A 92 18.77 1.45 -0.75
CA VAL A 92 19.26 2.56 0.09
C VAL A 92 18.36 3.79 -0.05
N GLN A 93 17.94 4.12 -1.27
CA GLN A 93 17.08 5.26 -1.54
C GLN A 93 15.67 5.06 -0.95
N ILE A 94 15.11 3.85 -1.03
CA ILE A 94 13.83 3.51 -0.38
C ILE A 94 13.93 3.67 1.13
N THR A 95 15.02 3.18 1.72
CA THR A 95 15.23 3.25 3.17
C THR A 95 15.28 4.70 3.65
N ASP A 96 16.12 5.53 3.01
CA ASP A 96 16.27 6.94 3.37
C ASP A 96 14.95 7.72 3.20
N LEU A 97 14.24 7.47 2.10
CA LEU A 97 12.94 8.05 1.82
C LEU A 97 11.94 7.77 2.95
N VAL A 98 11.74 6.50 3.29
CA VAL A 98 10.74 6.11 4.30
C VAL A 98 11.13 6.63 5.67
N MET A 99 12.41 6.57 6.04
CA MET A 99 12.88 7.08 7.33
C MET A 99 12.68 8.60 7.48
N ASN A 100 12.99 9.37 6.44
CA ASN A 100 12.80 10.82 6.44
C ASN A 100 11.32 11.19 6.57
N CYS A 101 10.44 10.52 5.82
CA CYS A 101 9.01 10.77 5.89
C CYS A 101 8.38 10.34 7.22
N ALA A 102 8.83 9.24 7.81
CA ALA A 102 8.41 8.83 9.15
C ALA A 102 8.88 9.81 10.23
N ALA A 103 10.06 10.43 10.07
CA ALA A 103 10.54 11.46 10.98
C ALA A 103 9.71 12.75 10.89
N GLU A 104 9.36 13.22 9.70
CA GLU A 104 8.50 14.40 9.49
C GLU A 104 7.11 14.24 10.12
N ALA A 105 6.58 13.02 10.15
CA ALA A 105 5.26 12.74 10.67
C ALA A 105 5.17 12.75 12.21
N LYS A 106 6.31 12.76 12.93
CA LYS A 106 6.33 12.67 14.41
C LYS A 106 5.60 13.80 15.13
N ASP A 107 5.55 14.97 14.53
CA ASP A 107 4.90 16.15 15.13
C ASP A 107 3.39 16.22 14.80
N LYS A 108 2.85 15.23 14.09
CA LYS A 108 1.44 15.19 13.72
C LYS A 108 0.60 14.56 14.82
N SER A 109 -0.59 15.12 15.01
CA SER A 109 -1.52 14.65 16.04
C SER A 109 -2.41 13.54 15.50
N GLY A 110 -2.43 12.41 16.22
CA GLY A 110 -3.31 11.29 15.96
C GLY A 110 -2.96 10.49 14.70
N LYS A 111 -3.49 9.26 14.64
CA LYS A 111 -3.15 8.30 13.58
C LYS A 111 -3.42 8.80 12.16
N CYS A 112 -4.54 9.52 11.96
CA CYS A 112 -4.89 10.06 10.64
C CYS A 112 -3.88 11.12 10.17
N GLY A 113 -3.48 12.03 11.06
CA GLY A 113 -2.49 13.06 10.75
C GLY A 113 -1.11 12.47 10.47
N VAL A 114 -0.68 11.49 11.27
CA VAL A 114 0.58 10.76 11.07
C VAL A 114 0.57 10.03 9.73
N ALA A 115 -0.45 9.21 9.47
CA ALA A 115 -0.56 8.44 8.23
C ALA A 115 -0.57 9.33 6.98
N HIS A 116 -1.39 10.39 7.00
CA HIS A 116 -1.45 11.33 5.90
C HIS A 116 -0.10 12.00 5.64
N SER A 117 0.60 12.42 6.70
CA SER A 117 1.90 13.07 6.55
C SER A 117 2.94 12.14 5.93
N VAL A 118 2.99 10.87 6.33
CA VAL A 118 3.90 9.89 5.73
C VAL A 118 3.58 9.66 4.26
N VAL A 119 2.32 9.38 3.92
CA VAL A 119 1.90 9.09 2.53
C VAL A 119 2.16 10.29 1.63
N ARG A 120 1.83 11.51 2.11
CA ARG A 120 2.08 12.75 1.37
C ARG A 120 3.58 12.96 1.13
N CYS A 121 4.41 12.83 2.16
CA CYS A 121 5.86 12.98 2.04
C CYS A 121 6.44 11.98 1.03
N ILE A 122 6.07 10.69 1.13
CA ILE A 122 6.54 9.68 0.18
C ILE A 122 6.15 10.06 -1.24
N HIS A 123 4.88 10.42 -1.47
CA HIS A 123 4.43 10.84 -2.79
C HIS A 123 5.19 12.07 -3.30
N GLU A 124 5.44 13.06 -2.46
CA GLU A 124 6.19 14.27 -2.84
C GLU A 124 7.62 13.96 -3.24
N GLU A 125 8.33 13.14 -2.47
CA GLU A 125 9.70 12.75 -2.78
C GLU A 125 9.78 11.88 -4.03
N LEU A 126 8.91 10.87 -4.19
CA LEU A 126 8.85 10.06 -5.42
C LEU A 126 8.65 10.94 -6.67
N ARG A 127 7.82 11.99 -6.55
CA ARG A 127 7.57 12.95 -7.64
C ARG A 127 8.78 13.85 -7.91
N LYS A 128 9.47 14.32 -6.85
CA LYS A 128 10.68 15.16 -6.99
C LYS A 128 11.81 14.41 -7.70
N GLU A 129 11.98 13.13 -7.38
CA GLU A 129 12.98 12.25 -7.98
C GLU A 129 12.58 11.75 -9.39
N GLY A 130 11.35 12.02 -9.83
CA GLY A 130 10.86 11.67 -11.16
C GLY A 130 10.51 10.18 -11.33
N TRP A 131 10.23 9.48 -10.24
CA TRP A 131 9.81 8.08 -10.28
C TRP A 131 8.30 7.90 -10.51
N ILE A 132 7.51 8.94 -10.23
CA ILE A 132 6.07 9.02 -10.51
C ILE A 132 5.65 10.39 -11.07
#